data_AF-A0A2W6ECT3-F1
#
_entry.id   AF-A0A2W6ECT3-F1
#
_cell.length_a   1.000
_cell.length_b   1.000
_cell.length_c   1.000
_cell.angle_alpha   90.00
_cell.angle_beta   90.00
_cell.angle_gamma   90.00
#
_symmetry.space_group_name_H-M   'P 1'
#
loop_
_entity.id
_entity.type
_entity.pdbx_description
1 polymer ?
#
loop_
_entity_poly.entity_id
_entity_poly.type
_entity_poly.pdbx_seq_one_letter_code
_entity_poly.pdbx_strand_id
1 'polypeptide(L)'
;MGDHADAFLRDFATRHGIRRLALFGSVLRGEETPASDIDLLVEFEAGRTPGLLAMAEMELELGAVLGREVELRTYKDFSRYFRDDVRAQARAFYAA
;
A
#
# COMPACT_ATOMS: atom_id res chain seq x y z
N MET A 1 2.94 -12.51 8.59
CA MET A 1 1.58 -11.99 8.47
C MET A 1 0.66 -13.16 8.78
N GLY A 2 -0.16 -13.12 9.83
CA GLY A 2 -1.06 -14.23 10.15
C GLY A 2 -2.28 -14.25 9.22
N ASP A 3 -2.98 -15.39 9.14
CA ASP A 3 -4.13 -15.61 8.24
C ASP A 3 -5.22 -14.53 8.30
N HIS A 4 -5.39 -13.88 9.47
CA HIS A 4 -6.37 -12.81 9.66
C HIS A 4 -6.02 -11.52 8.91
N ALA A 5 -4.75 -11.15 8.85
CA ALA A 5 -4.31 -9.96 8.13
C ALA A 5 -4.47 -10.15 6.62
N ASP A 6 -4.19 -11.35 6.11
CA ASP A 6 -4.34 -11.66 4.69
C ASP A 6 -5.82 -11.63 4.26
N ALA A 7 -6.74 -12.12 5.11
CA ALA A 7 -8.18 -12.04 4.87
C ALA A 7 -8.66 -10.58 4.85
N PHE A 8 -8.22 -9.76 5.81
CA PHE A 8 -8.54 -8.34 5.86
C PHE A 8 -8.06 -7.59 4.62
N LEU A 9 -6.80 -7.79 4.20
CA LEU A 9 -6.24 -7.10 3.04
C LEU A 9 -6.97 -7.46 1.73
N ARG A 10 -7.47 -8.69 1.59
CA ARG A 10 -8.30 -9.11 0.44
C ARG A 10 -9.66 -8.43 0.43
N ASP A 11 -10.32 -8.39 1.58
CA ASP A 11 -11.62 -7.70 1.72
C ASP A 11 -11.46 -6.20 1.45
N PHE A 12 -10.47 -5.57 2.09
CA PHE A 12 -10.10 -4.18 1.87
C PHE A 12 -9.85 -3.88 0.38
N ALA A 13 -9.03 -4.70 -0.28
CA ALA A 13 -8.75 -4.51 -1.70
C ALA A 13 -10.02 -4.60 -2.56
N THR A 14 -10.91 -5.53 -2.26
CA THR A 14 -12.18 -5.71 -2.97
C THR A 14 -13.11 -4.52 -2.78
N ARG A 15 -13.30 -4.05 -1.53
CA ARG A 15 -14.16 -2.90 -1.21
C ARG A 15 -13.71 -1.62 -1.92
N HIS A 16 -12.41 -1.38 -1.96
CA HIS A 16 -11.84 -0.14 -2.49
C HIS A 16 -11.50 -0.21 -3.99
N GLY A 17 -11.77 -1.33 -4.68
CA GLY A 17 -11.44 -1.50 -6.09
C GLY A 17 -9.93 -1.42 -6.36
N ILE A 18 -9.15 -2.04 -5.47
CA ILE A 18 -7.71 -2.14 -5.57
C ILE A 18 -7.36 -3.39 -6.38
N ARG A 19 -6.65 -3.22 -7.48
CA ARG A 19 -6.12 -4.32 -8.29
C ARG A 19 -4.80 -4.85 -7.75
N ARG A 20 -3.98 -4.00 -7.12
CA ARG A 20 -2.71 -4.41 -6.51
C ARG A 20 -2.45 -3.62 -5.22
N LEU A 21 -2.06 -4.35 -4.17
CA LEU A 21 -1.53 -3.77 -2.94
C LEU A 21 -0.21 -4.45 -2.60
N ALA A 22 0.86 -3.66 -2.44
CA ALA A 22 2.19 -4.18 -2.20
C ALA A 22 2.94 -3.32 -1.18
N LEU A 23 3.72 -3.96 -0.30
CA LEU A 23 4.70 -3.26 0.52
C LEU A 23 5.79 -2.69 -0.37
N PHE A 24 6.15 -1.43 -0.14
CA PHE A 24 7.26 -0.79 -0.83
C PHE A 24 7.70 0.43 -0.05
N GLY A 25 8.96 0.53 0.36
CA GLY A 25 9.44 1.72 1.07
C GLY A 25 10.62 1.42 1.96
N SER A 26 10.82 2.22 3.02
CA SER A 26 12.05 2.32 3.85
C SER A 26 12.73 1.00 4.24
N VAL A 27 11.97 -0.10 4.33
CA VAL A 27 12.43 -1.51 4.42
C VAL A 27 13.50 -1.85 3.37
N LEU A 28 13.37 -1.35 2.14
CA LEU A 28 14.26 -1.63 1.01
C LEU A 28 15.62 -0.94 1.12
N ARG A 29 15.70 0.13 1.92
CA ARG A 29 16.94 0.90 2.14
C ARG A 29 17.62 0.57 3.47
N GLY A 30 17.00 -0.26 4.31
CA GLY A 30 17.54 -0.61 5.63
C GLY A 30 17.47 0.51 6.65
N GLU A 31 16.64 1.53 6.41
CA GLU A 31 16.44 2.69 7.30
C GLU A 31 15.19 2.53 8.19
N GLU A 32 14.56 1.35 8.18
CA GLU A 32 13.40 1.08 9.02
C GLU A 32 13.78 1.20 10.50
N THR A 33 13.10 2.11 11.19
CA THR A 33 13.10 2.20 12.64
C THR A 33 11.76 1.68 13.18
N PRO A 34 11.66 1.29 14.45
CA PRO A 34 10.38 0.95 15.06
C PRO A 34 9.33 2.07 15.01
N ALA A 35 9.76 3.32 14.76
CA ALA A 35 8.91 4.49 14.61
C ALA A 35 8.53 4.82 13.17
N SER A 36 9.08 4.09 12.18
CA SER A 36 8.79 4.34 10.77
C SER A 36 7.33 3.98 10.45
N ASP A 37 6.80 4.62 9.42
CA ASP A 37 5.56 4.30 8.72
C ASP A 37 5.68 3.03 7.88
N ILE A 38 4.53 2.45 7.52
CA ILE A 38 4.41 1.34 6.57
C ILE A 38 4.01 1.94 5.22
N ASP A 39 4.98 1.99 4.31
CA ASP A 39 4.75 2.42 2.95
C ASP A 39 4.10 1.31 2.09
N LEU A 40 2.95 1.60 1.50
CA LEU A 40 2.21 0.69 0.64
C LEU A 40 1.99 1.28 -0.76
N LEU A 41 2.36 0.53 -1.78
CA LEU A 41 1.95 0.77 -3.15
C LEU A 41 0.55 0.25 -3.41
N VAL A 42 -0.29 1.12 -3.94
CA VAL A 42 -1.65 0.80 -4.35
C VAL A 42 -1.85 1.08 -5.85
N GLU A 43 -2.47 0.12 -6.54
CA GLU A 43 -3.01 0.30 -7.89
C GLU A 43 -4.51 0.06 -7.86
N PHE A 44 -5.28 1.08 -8.20
CA PHE A 44 -6.72 1.00 -8.33
C PHE A 44 -7.14 0.50 -9.72
N GLU A 45 -8.35 -0.05 -9.80
CA GLU A 45 -9.04 -0.30 -11.05
C GLU A 45 -9.25 1.00 -11.84
N ALA A 46 -9.38 0.88 -13.16
CA ALA A 46 -9.60 2.02 -14.02
C ALA A 46 -10.90 2.75 -13.66
N GLY A 47 -10.83 4.07 -13.44
CA GLY A 47 -11.98 4.88 -13.04
C GLY A 47 -12.38 4.77 -11.57
N ARG A 48 -11.64 3.99 -10.76
CA ARG A 48 -11.89 3.78 -9.32
C ARG A 48 -10.88 4.47 -8.41
N THR A 49 -10.01 5.33 -8.97
CA THR A 49 -9.03 6.08 -8.17
C THR A 49 -9.76 7.04 -7.22
N PRO A 50 -9.60 6.90 -5.89
CA PRO A 50 -10.24 7.77 -4.91
C PRO A 50 -9.65 9.18 -4.91
N GLY A 51 -10.40 10.12 -4.34
CA GLY A 51 -9.88 11.45 -3.99
C GLY A 51 -9.02 11.42 -2.72
N LEU A 52 -8.40 12.55 -2.39
CA LEU A 52 -7.46 12.66 -1.25
C LEU A 52 -8.08 12.29 0.10
N LEU A 53 -9.33 12.68 0.36
CA LEU A 53 -9.99 12.35 1.63
C LEU A 53 -10.19 10.85 1.80
N ALA A 54 -10.65 10.17 0.74
CA ALA A 54 -10.84 8.73 0.75
C ALA A 54 -9.50 7.97 0.82
N MET A 55 -8.42 8.51 0.22
CA MET A 55 -7.06 7.98 0.44
C MET A 55 -6.65 8.06 1.92
N ALA A 56 -6.89 9.20 2.58
CA ALA A 56 -6.55 9.37 3.99
C ALA A 56 -7.39 8.45 4.91
N GLU A 57 -8.67 8.26 4.60
CA GLU A 57 -9.52 7.30 5.33
C GLU A 57 -8.99 5.86 5.20
N MET A 58 -8.52 5.49 4.01
CA MET A 58 -7.89 4.19 3.76
C MET A 58 -6.59 4.01 4.55
N GLU A 59 -5.74 5.04 4.63
CA GLU A 59 -4.51 5.02 5.44
C GLU A 59 -4.82 4.83 6.93
N LEU A 60 -5.82 5.53 7.45
CA LEU A 60 -6.27 5.37 8.84
C LEU A 60 -6.81 3.96 9.13
N GLU A 61 -7.62 3.40 8.23
CA GLU A 61 -8.17 2.04 8.38
C GLU A 61 -7.05 1.00 8.39
N LEU A 62 -6.12 1.08 7.43
CA LEU A 62 -4.97 0.18 7.37
C LEU A 62 -4.09 0.33 8.61
N GLY A 63 -3.83 1.56 9.06
CA GLY A 63 -3.00 1.82 10.22
C GLY A 63 -3.60 1.29 11.53
N ALA A 64 -4.92 1.39 11.69
CA ALA A 64 -5.62 0.82 12.83
C ALA A 64 -5.47 -0.71 12.92
N VAL A 65 -5.46 -1.40 11.77
CA VAL A 65 -5.30 -2.87 11.73
C VAL A 65 -3.84 -3.30 11.85
N LEU A 66 -2.92 -2.55 11.23
CA LEU A 66 -1.49 -2.87 11.23
C LEU A 66 -0.76 -2.37 12.49
N GLY A 67 -1.39 -1.50 13.28
CA GLY A 67 -0.83 -0.94 14.52
C GLY A 67 0.32 0.05 14.30
N ARG A 68 0.48 0.55 13.07
CA ARG A 68 1.49 1.54 12.66
C ARG A 68 0.87 2.50 11.65
N GLU A 69 1.43 3.70 11.53
CA GLU A 69 1.05 4.63 10.48
C GLU A 69 1.29 3.99 9.10
N VAL A 70 0.38 4.24 8.16
CA VAL A 70 0.43 3.67 6.81
C VAL A 70 0.40 4.82 5.83
N GLU A 71 1.32 4.81 4.88
CA GLU A 71 1.34 5.77 3.77
C GLU A 71 1.01 5.05 2.45
N LEU A 72 -0.06 5.47 1.78
CA LEU A 72 -0.46 4.91 0.49
C LEU A 72 0.12 5.74 -0.65
N ARG A 73 0.87 5.06 -1.52
CA ARG A 73 1.45 5.64 -2.74
C ARG A 73 0.97 4.92 -3.98
N THR A 74 0.77 5.68 -5.04
CA THR A 74 0.56 5.16 -6.39
C THR A 74 1.86 5.24 -7.18
N TYR A 75 2.00 4.45 -8.25
CA TYR A 75 3.15 4.61 -9.15
C TYR A 75 3.29 6.02 -9.75
N LYS A 76 2.20 6.79 -9.79
CA LYS A 76 2.22 8.16 -10.32
C LYS A 76 3.00 9.12 -9.43
N ASP A 77 3.14 8.80 -8.15
CA ASP A 77 3.87 9.61 -7.17
C ASP A 77 5.38 9.50 -7.35
N PHE A 78 5.85 8.50 -8.11
CA PHE A 78 7.26 8.28 -8.39
C PHE A 78 7.64 8.75 -9.79
N SER A 79 8.88 9.28 -9.91
CA SER A 79 9.48 9.61 -11.19
C SER A 79 9.55 8.36 -12.08
N ARG A 80 9.46 8.54 -13.41
CA ARG A 80 9.45 7.43 -14.37
C ARG A 80 10.62 6.45 -14.19
N TYR A 81 11.78 6.97 -13.79
CA TYR A 81 13.02 6.21 -13.60
C TYR A 81 12.98 5.34 -12.36
N PHE A 82 12.25 5.76 -11.33
CA PHE A 82 12.16 5.03 -10.08
C PHE A 82 11.04 4.00 -10.08
N ARG A 83 10.04 4.11 -10.98
CA ARG A 83 8.90 3.18 -11.04
C ARG A 83 9.29 1.73 -11.28
N ASP A 84 10.31 1.49 -12.10
CA ASP A 84 10.75 0.13 -12.42
C ASP A 84 11.46 -0.50 -11.22
N ASP A 85 12.33 0.26 -10.56
CA ASP A 85 12.98 -0.15 -9.30
C ASP A 85 11.93 -0.41 -8.21
N VAL A 86 10.95 0.49 -8.09
CA VAL A 86 9.82 0.39 -7.18
C VAL A 86 9.05 -0.91 -7.42
N ARG A 87 8.70 -1.19 -8.67
CA ARG A 87 7.95 -2.38 -9.05
C ARG A 87 8.74 -3.67 -8.80
N ALA A 88 10.05 -3.65 -9.04
CA ALA A 88 10.93 -4.81 -8.83
C ALA A 88 11.08 -5.17 -7.34
N GLN A 89 11.07 -4.16 -6.48
CA GLN A 89 11.30 -4.32 -5.04
C GLN A 89 10.00 -4.49 -4.23
N ALA A 90 8.86 -4.13 -4.81
CA ALA A 90 7.57 -4.21 -4.14
C ALA A 90 7.14 -5.65 -3.86
N ARG A 91 6.83 -5.97 -2.60
CA ARG A 91 6.30 -7.27 -2.19
C ARG A 91 4.78 -7.22 -2.16
N ALA A 92 4.13 -7.92 -3.10
CA ALA A 92 2.68 -7.96 -3.16
C ALA A 92 2.07 -8.69 -1.95
N PHE A 93 1.08 -8.05 -1.32
CA PHE A 93 0.15 -8.69 -0.39
C PHE A 93 -1.13 -9.12 -1.10
N TYR A 94 -1.53 -8.36 -2.11
CA TYR A 94 -2.70 -8.63 -2.93
C TYR A 94 -2.44 -8.30 -4.40
N ALA A 95 -2.92 -9.20 -5.26
CA ALA A 95 -3.01 -9.00 -6.70
C ALA A 95 -4.24 -9.75 -7.22
N ALA A 96 -5.11 -9.05 -7.95
CA ALA A 96 -6.26 -9.61 -8.65
C ALA A 96 -6.04 -9.64 -10.17
#